data_AF-A0A4U7F661-F1
#
_entry.id   AF-A0A4U7F661-F1
#
_cell.length_a   1.000
_cell.length_b   1.000
_cell.length_c   1.000
_cell.angle_alpha   90.00
_cell.angle_beta   90.00
_cell.angle_gamma   90.00
#
_symmetry.space_group_name_H-M   'P 1'
#
loop_
_entity.id
_entity.type
_entity.pdbx_description
1 polymer ?
#
loop_
_entity_poly.entity_id
_entity_poly.type
_entity_poly.pdbx_seq_one_letter_code
_entity_poly.pdbx_strand_id
1 'polypeptide(L)'
;MVEAGSKQMDISVEYDEDPRELRRQRNDLKEELDDARRRIEALEDQLYRGERKAIIEFLNSRSDGATFAEIVQCLIDDAPARVAEQLSQMEGDDIVTEGSLYMTTETNSDEL
;
A
#
# COMPACT_ATOMS: atom_id res chain seq x y z
N MET A 1 15.86 -54.44 -44.36
CA MET A 1 15.50 -53.03 -44.11
C MET A 1 14.93 -53.02 -42.70
N VAL A 2 15.57 -52.30 -41.78
CA VAL A 2 15.38 -52.43 -40.33
C VAL A 2 14.07 -51.76 -39.92
N GLU A 3 13.21 -52.54 -39.26
CA GLU A 3 11.98 -52.09 -38.62
C GLU A 3 12.35 -51.23 -37.43
N ALA A 4 12.19 -49.91 -37.57
CA ALA A 4 12.41 -48.97 -36.48
C ALA A 4 11.20 -49.05 -35.54
N GLY A 5 11.32 -49.89 -34.51
CA GLY A 5 10.40 -49.91 -33.38
C GLY A 5 10.43 -48.56 -32.67
N SER A 6 9.33 -47.82 -32.73
CA SER A 6 9.11 -46.59 -31.97
C SER A 6 9.06 -46.94 -30.48
N LYS A 7 10.20 -46.85 -29.80
CA LYS A 7 10.25 -46.97 -28.34
C LYS A 7 9.70 -45.66 -27.77
N GLN A 8 8.40 -45.65 -27.50
CA GLN A 8 7.70 -44.57 -26.83
C GLN A 8 8.32 -44.42 -25.43
N MET A 9 9.21 -43.45 -25.27
CA MET A 9 9.77 -43.11 -23.97
C MET A 9 8.67 -42.37 -23.21
N ASP A 10 7.95 -43.08 -22.35
CA ASP A 10 7.09 -42.46 -21.34
C ASP A 10 8.00 -41.74 -20.33
N ILE A 11 8.22 -40.46 -20.58
CA ILE A 11 8.81 -39.56 -19.59
C ILE A 11 7.70 -39.24 -18.60
N SER A 12 7.60 -40.01 -17.51
CA SER A 12 6.76 -39.65 -16.38
C SER A 12 7.45 -38.52 -15.61
N VAL A 13 6.96 -37.30 -15.75
CA VAL A 13 7.35 -36.18 -14.90
C VAL A 13 6.63 -36.35 -13.57
N GLU A 14 7.39 -36.63 -12.50
CA GLU A 14 6.87 -36.62 -11.14
C GLU A 14 6.87 -35.17 -10.65
N TYR A 15 5.68 -34.65 -10.38
CA TYR A 15 5.53 -33.29 -9.86
C TYR A 15 5.64 -33.35 -8.34
N ASP A 16 6.51 -32.50 -7.77
CA ASP A 16 6.68 -32.41 -6.31
C ASP A 16 5.40 -31.95 -5.60
N GLU A 17 4.53 -31.20 -6.30
CA GLU A 17 3.25 -30.74 -5.79
C GLU A 17 2.10 -31.08 -6.74
N ASP A 18 0.94 -31.40 -6.18
CA ASP A 18 -0.28 -31.62 -6.96
C ASP A 18 -0.67 -30.29 -7.64
N PRO A 19 -1.00 -30.28 -8.94
CA PRO A 19 -1.57 -29.11 -9.63
C PRO A 19 -2.72 -28.40 -8.88
N ARG A 20 -3.46 -29.10 -8.02
CA ARG A 20 -4.48 -28.53 -7.14
C ARG A 20 -3.91 -27.64 -6.04
N GLU A 21 -2.76 -28.01 -5.50
CA GLU A 21 -2.06 -27.29 -4.44
C GLU A 21 -1.46 -25.98 -4.98
N LEU A 22 -0.78 -26.05 -6.13
CA LEU A 22 -0.29 -24.88 -6.86
C LEU A 22 -1.41 -23.87 -7.20
N ARG A 23 -2.61 -24.37 -7.53
CA ARG A 23 -3.78 -23.50 -7.79
C ARG A 23 -4.29 -22.80 -6.54
N ARG A 24 -4.24 -23.46 -5.38
CA ARG A 24 -4.59 -22.83 -4.09
C ARG A 24 -3.59 -21.76 -3.74
N GLN A 25 -2.30 -22.10 -3.70
CA GLN A 25 -1.23 -21.14 -3.43
C GLN A 25 -1.30 -19.91 -4.36
N ARG A 26 -1.56 -20.13 -5.65
CA ARG A 26 -1.72 -19.02 -6.61
C ARG A 26 -2.97 -18.17 -6.31
N ASN A 27 -4.08 -18.77 -5.89
CA ASN A 27 -5.26 -18.01 -5.49
C ASN A 27 -5.00 -17.18 -4.23
N ASP A 28 -4.38 -17.79 -3.22
CA ASP A 28 -4.08 -17.14 -1.94
C ASP A 28 -3.13 -15.93 -2.17
N LEU A 29 -2.05 -16.13 -2.92
CA LEU A 29 -1.13 -15.05 -3.31
C LEU A 29 -1.80 -13.94 -4.13
N LYS A 30 -2.80 -14.29 -4.95
CA LYS A 30 -3.55 -13.29 -5.71
C LYS A 30 -4.45 -12.48 -4.79
N GLU A 31 -5.11 -13.11 -3.83
CA GLU A 31 -5.97 -12.45 -2.86
C GLU A 31 -5.16 -11.47 -2.00
N GLU A 32 -4.00 -11.90 -1.49
CA GLU A 32 -3.07 -11.04 -0.75
C GLU A 32 -2.58 -9.85 -1.58
N LEU A 33 -2.23 -10.09 -2.86
CA LEU A 33 -1.81 -9.03 -3.77
C LEU A 33 -2.94 -8.02 -4.04
N ASP A 34 -4.16 -8.51 -4.23
CA ASP A 34 -5.34 -7.67 -4.50
C ASP A 34 -5.72 -6.86 -3.24
N ASP A 35 -5.58 -7.43 -2.05
CA ASP A 35 -5.77 -6.72 -0.77
C ASP A 35 -4.70 -5.64 -0.57
N ALA A 36 -3.42 -5.96 -0.79
CA ALA A 36 -2.33 -5.01 -0.70
C ALA A 36 -2.50 -3.83 -1.66
N ARG A 37 -2.91 -4.10 -2.90
CA ARG A 37 -3.22 -3.05 -3.89
C ARG A 37 -4.39 -2.17 -3.46
N ARG A 38 -5.46 -2.75 -2.94
CA ARG A 38 -6.60 -1.98 -2.40
C ARG A 38 -6.18 -1.10 -1.23
N ARG A 39 -5.29 -1.59 -0.36
CA ARG A 39 -4.74 -0.79 0.74
C ARG A 39 -3.88 0.36 0.23
N ILE A 40 -3.01 0.11 -0.76
CA ILE A 40 -2.21 1.15 -1.42
C ILE A 40 -3.14 2.20 -2.04
N GLU A 41 -4.15 1.80 -2.82
CA GLU A 41 -5.11 2.72 -3.43
C GLU A 41 -5.84 3.55 -2.37
N ALA A 42 -6.24 2.96 -1.24
CA ALA A 42 -6.88 3.69 -0.15
C ALA A 42 -5.95 4.72 0.50
N LEU A 43 -4.67 4.36 0.71
CA LEU A 43 -3.65 5.25 1.27
C LEU A 43 -3.28 6.37 0.29
N GLU A 44 -3.13 6.04 -0.99
CA GLU A 44 -2.93 7.01 -2.06
C GLU A 44 -4.14 7.94 -2.17
N ASP A 45 -5.36 7.42 -2.09
CA ASP A 45 -6.57 8.24 -2.07
C ASP A 45 -6.58 9.18 -0.86
N GLN A 46 -6.18 8.73 0.33
CA GLN A 46 -6.10 9.58 1.52
C GLN A 46 -5.07 10.69 1.35
N LEU A 47 -3.85 10.36 0.90
CA LEU A 47 -2.76 11.31 0.70
C LEU A 47 -3.07 12.30 -0.44
N TYR A 48 -3.37 11.77 -1.64
CA TYR A 48 -3.62 12.57 -2.82
C TYR A 48 -4.92 13.36 -2.73
N ARG A 49 -6.00 12.82 -2.16
CA ARG A 49 -7.21 13.63 -1.97
C ARG A 49 -6.94 14.76 -0.99
N GLY A 50 -6.13 14.59 0.05
CA GLY A 50 -5.77 15.69 0.95
C GLY A 50 -5.08 16.85 0.21
N GLU A 51 -3.91 16.59 -0.38
CA GLU A 51 -3.11 17.64 -1.02
C GLU A 51 -3.77 18.22 -2.26
N ARG A 52 -4.32 17.37 -3.13
CA ARG A 52 -4.97 17.82 -4.36
C ARG A 52 -6.25 18.60 -4.07
N LYS A 53 -7.04 18.18 -3.07
CA LYS A 53 -8.24 18.91 -2.66
C LYS A 53 -7.85 20.26 -2.06
N ALA A 54 -6.82 20.32 -1.21
CA ALA A 54 -6.32 21.57 -0.66
C ALA A 54 -5.89 22.55 -1.77
N ILE A 55 -5.16 22.07 -2.79
CA ILE A 55 -4.77 22.89 -3.95
C ILE A 55 -6.01 23.38 -4.71
N ILE A 56 -6.99 22.50 -4.98
CA ILE A 56 -8.21 22.87 -5.70
C ILE A 56 -9.04 23.89 -4.91
N GLU A 57 -9.22 23.69 -3.60
CA GLU A 57 -9.93 24.62 -2.73
C GLU A 57 -9.23 25.98 -2.65
N PHE A 58 -7.90 25.97 -2.50
CA PHE A 58 -7.10 27.18 -2.53
C PHE A 58 -7.25 27.94 -3.85
N LEU A 59 -7.13 27.24 -4.98
CA LEU A 59 -7.30 27.86 -6.30
C LEU A 59 -8.74 28.34 -6.54
N ASN A 60 -9.75 27.61 -6.10
CA ASN A 60 -11.15 28.02 -6.20
C ASN A 60 -11.47 29.27 -5.36
N SER A 61 -10.74 29.47 -4.25
CA SER A 61 -10.89 30.66 -3.40
C SER A 61 -10.31 31.93 -4.03
N ARG A 62 -9.56 31.81 -5.14
CA ARG A 62 -8.87 32.91 -5.82
C ARG A 62 -9.42 33.14 -7.22
N SER A 63 -9.72 34.40 -7.54
CA SER A 63 -10.23 34.79 -8.85
C SER A 63 -9.13 35.03 -9.91
N ASP A 64 -7.87 35.21 -9.47
CA ASP A 64 -6.71 35.58 -10.28
C ASP A 64 -5.72 34.44 -10.52
N GLY A 65 -6.03 33.25 -10.01
CA GLY A 65 -5.11 32.11 -9.96
C GLY A 65 -4.10 32.23 -8.81
N ALA A 66 -3.09 31.37 -8.80
CA ALA A 66 -2.03 31.40 -7.82
C ALA A 66 -0.69 31.00 -8.46
N THR A 67 0.38 31.60 -7.95
CA THR A 67 1.74 31.20 -8.30
C THR A 67 2.09 29.87 -7.63
N PHE A 68 3.11 29.19 -8.18
CA PHE A 68 3.63 27.96 -7.59
C PHE A 68 4.06 28.15 -6.11
N ALA A 69 4.70 29.28 -5.80
CA ALA A 69 5.14 29.58 -4.44
C ALA A 69 3.96 29.69 -3.46
N GLU A 70 2.86 30.32 -3.88
CA GLU A 70 1.66 30.45 -3.05
C GLU A 70 0.96 29.10 -2.84
N ILE A 71 0.95 28.23 -3.86
CA ILE A 71 0.41 26.86 -3.73
C ILE A 71 1.26 26.04 -2.74
N VAL A 72 2.59 26.13 -2.83
CA VAL A 72 3.49 25.46 -1.89
C VAL A 72 3.28 25.97 -0.47
N GLN A 73 3.14 27.29 -0.28
CA GLN A 73 2.89 27.86 1.05
C GLN A 73 1.56 27.36 1.63
N CYS A 74 0.50 27.31 0.83
CA CYS A 74 -0.78 26.77 1.26
C CYS A 74 -0.66 25.31 1.74
N LEU A 75 0.12 24.48 1.03
CA LEU A 75 0.34 23.09 1.44
C LEU A 75 1.15 22.98 2.74
N ILE A 76 2.14 23.85 2.94
CA ILE A 76 2.94 23.91 4.17
C ILE A 76 2.08 24.33 5.36
N ASP A 77 1.23 25.34 5.18
CA ASP A 77 0.37 25.87 6.24
C ASP A 77 -0.66 24.83 6.71
N ASP A 78 -1.14 23.99 5.80
CA ASP A 78 -2.12 22.94 6.09
C ASP A 78 -1.47 21.61 6.55
N ALA A 79 -0.16 21.43 6.34
CA ALA A 79 0.55 20.19 6.69
C ALA A 79 0.45 19.82 8.18
N PRO A 80 0.59 20.73 9.16
CA PRO A 80 0.48 20.37 10.58
C PRO A 80 -0.88 19.82 10.97
N ALA A 81 -1.98 20.41 10.45
CA ALA A 81 -3.33 19.96 10.75
C ALA A 81 -3.59 18.55 10.21
N ARG A 82 -3.11 18.27 8.97
CA ARG A 82 -3.19 16.95 8.36
C ARG A 82 -2.37 15.90 9.10
N VAL A 83 -1.14 16.25 9.52
CA VAL A 83 -0.29 15.36 10.32
C VAL A 83 -0.97 15.04 11.66
N ALA A 84 -1.57 16.03 12.31
CA ALA A 84 -2.30 15.80 13.56
C ALA A 84 -3.51 14.85 13.36
N GLU A 85 -4.28 15.03 12.28
CA GLU A 85 -5.39 14.14 11.95
C GLU A 85 -4.90 12.70 11.68
N GLN A 86 -3.83 12.53 10.91
CA GLN A 86 -3.24 11.23 10.62
C GLN A 86 -2.72 10.55 11.90
N LEU A 87 -1.99 11.27 12.74
CA LEU A 87 -1.50 10.72 14.02
C LEU A 87 -2.66 10.31 14.93
N SER A 88 -3.74 11.09 14.97
CA SER A 88 -4.95 10.72 15.73
C SER A 88 -5.65 9.47 15.21
N GLN A 89 -5.60 9.20 13.90
CA GLN A 89 -6.17 7.98 13.31
C GLN A 89 -5.29 6.75 13.57
N MET A 90 -3.98 6.94 13.67
CA MET A 90 -3.02 5.87 13.94
C MET A 90 -2.91 5.53 15.44
N GLU A 91 -3.37 6.43 16.32
CA GLU A 91 -3.26 6.27 17.77
C GLU A 91 -4.06 5.06 18.27
N GLY A 92 -3.37 4.16 18.97
CA GLY A 92 -3.94 2.93 19.54
C GLY A 92 -3.80 1.70 18.65
N ASP A 93 -3.68 1.87 17.34
CA ASP A 93 -3.47 0.78 16.38
C ASP A 93 -1.98 0.64 16.01
N ASP A 94 -1.42 1.69 15.39
CA ASP A 94 -0.06 1.67 14.84
C ASP A 94 0.93 2.47 15.70
N ILE A 95 0.44 3.48 16.44
CA ILE A 95 1.27 4.36 17.26
C ILE A 95 0.72 4.56 18.68
N VAL A 96 1.63 4.82 19.61
CA VAL A 96 1.35 5.21 21.00
C VAL A 96 1.92 6.60 21.24
N THR A 97 1.13 7.45 21.87
CA THR A 97 1.55 8.80 22.27
C THR A 97 1.93 8.82 23.74
N GLU A 98 3.19 9.13 24.04
CA GLU A 98 3.66 9.39 25.41
C GLU A 98 4.11 10.85 25.54
N GLY A 99 3.24 11.68 26.11
CA GLY A 99 3.48 13.12 26.24
C GLY A 99 3.56 13.81 24.88
N SER A 100 4.78 14.11 24.43
CA SER A 100 5.05 14.74 23.12
C SER A 100 5.76 13.82 22.13
N LEU A 101 5.93 12.54 22.48
CA LEU A 101 6.61 11.56 21.65
C LEU A 101 5.59 10.59 21.06
N TYR A 102 5.71 10.32 19.76
CA TYR A 102 4.94 9.31 19.04
C TYR A 102 5.86 8.12 18.77
N MET A 103 5.49 6.94 19.23
CA MET A 103 6.23 5.68 19.07
C MET A 103 5.37 4.65 18.35
N THR A 104 5.96 3.70 17.63
CA THR A 104 5.20 2.60 17.03
C THR A 104 4.85 1.54 18.08
N THR A 105 3.71 0.86 17.91
CA THR A 105 3.24 -0.18 18.84
C THR A 105 4.18 -1.39 18.92
N GLU A 106 4.95 -1.68 17.87
CA GLU A 106 5.91 -2.80 17.82
C GLU A 106 7.19 -2.56 18.65
N THR A 107 7.59 -1.31 18.91
CA THR A 107 8.84 -1.02 19.63
C THR A 107 8.74 -1.30 21.15
N ASN A 108 7.55 -1.53 21.69
CA ASN A 108 7.34 -1.80 23.13
C ASN A 108 7.58 -3.27 23.55
N SER A 109 7.88 -4.20 22.63
CA SER A 109 8.03 -5.63 22.98
C SER A 109 9.46 -6.10 23.26
N ASP A 110 10.48 -5.25 23.09
CA ASP A 110 11.90 -5.65 23.17
C ASP A 110 12.69 -5.10 24.38
N GLU A 111 12.02 -4.46 25.36
CA GLU A 111 12.67 -4.04 26.61
C GLU A 111 11.93 -4.58 27.85
N LEU A 112 12.04 -5.90 28.13
CA LEU A 112 11.87 -6.48 29.47
C LEU A 112 12.73 -7.75 29.68
#